data_AF-A0A7W3TGY9-F1
#
_entry.id   AF-A0A7W3TGY9-F1
#
_cell.length_a   1.000
_cell.length_b   1.000
_cell.length_c   1.000
_cell.angle_alpha   90.00
_cell.angle_beta   90.00
_cell.angle_gamma   90.00
#
_symmetry.space_group_name_H-M   'P 1'
#
loop_
_entity.id
_entity.type
_entity.pdbx_description
1 polymer ?
#
loop_
_entity_poly.entity_id
_entity_poly.type
_entity_poly.pdbx_seq_one_letter_code
_entity_poly.pdbx_strand_id
1 'polypeptide(L)' 'MRISTWRKSSHSGLNEACLEVADGVPGVVPVRDSKRADGPTLTIPRDAWHAFT' A
#
# COMPACT_ATOMS: atom_id res chain seq x y z
N MET A 1 7.93 -13.64 -11.49
CA MET A 1 7.17 -12.90 -10.47
C MET A 1 7.39 -11.42 -10.72
N ARG A 2 6.50 -10.77 -11.48
CA ARG A 2 6.73 -9.39 -11.96
C ARG A 2 6.18 -8.39 -10.93
N ILE A 3 7.12 -7.65 -10.33
CA ILE A 3 7.08 -6.31 -9.75
C ILE A 3 5.74 -5.85 -9.16
N SER A 4 5.72 -5.75 -7.83
CA SER A 4 4.72 -5.03 -7.03
C SER A 4 4.79 -3.53 -7.31
N THR A 5 3.95 -3.03 -8.22
CA THR A 5 3.87 -1.58 -8.44
C THR A 5 3.21 -0.95 -7.23
N TRP A 6 3.97 -0.13 -6.50
CA TRP A 6 3.42 0.71 -5.45
C TRP A 6 2.57 1.81 -6.07
N ARG A 7 1.34 1.90 -5.62
CA ARG A 7 0.39 2.94 -6.02
C ARG A 7 0.14 3.86 -4.85
N LYS A 8 0.43 5.14 -5.06
CA LYS A 8 0.18 6.20 -4.09
C LYS A 8 -1.32 6.51 -4.01
N SER A 9 -1.82 6.76 -2.80
CA SER A 9 -3.19 7.21 -2.60
C SER A 9 -3.44 8.55 -3.29
N SER A 10 -4.63 8.74 -3.89
CA SER A 10 -5.07 10.02 -4.44
C SER A 10 -5.23 11.13 -3.40
N HIS A 11 -5.31 10.76 -2.12
CA HIS A 11 -5.37 11.68 -0.98
C HIS A 11 -3.97 12.07 -0.45
N SER A 12 -2.94 11.90 -1.28
CA SER A 12 -1.57 12.27 -0.93
C SER A 12 -1.25 13.66 -1.48
N GLY A 13 -1.30 14.68 -0.62
CA GLY A 13 -0.84 16.04 -0.91
C GLY A 13 0.64 16.29 -0.56
N LEU A 14 1.16 17.47 -0.93
CA LEU A 14 2.56 17.89 -0.67
C LEU A 14 2.93 17.89 0.84
N ASN A 15 1.96 18.18 1.71
CA ASN A 15 2.17 18.28 3.17
C ASN A 15 1.39 17.23 3.98
N GLU A 16 0.66 16.32 3.33
CA GLU A 16 -0.19 15.35 4.02
C GLU A 16 0.55 14.02 4.26
N ALA A 17 0.01 13.17 5.13
CA ALA A 17 0.54 11.84 5.37
C ALA A 17 0.20 10.94 4.16
N CYS A 18 1.22 10.50 3.43
CA CYS A 18 1.05 9.80 2.17
C CYS A 18 1.16 8.29 2.38
N LEU A 19 0.17 7.54 1.91
CA LEU A 19 0.16 6.08 1.92
C LEU A 19 0.33 5.52 0.51
N GLU A 20 1.02 4.40 0.42
CA GLU A 20 1.16 3.57 -0.78
C GLU A 20 0.68 2.16 -0.50
N VAL A 21 0.01 1.56 -1.50
CA VAL A 21 -0.38 0.15 -1.48
C VAL A 21 0.28 -0.59 -2.63
N ALA A 22 0.65 -1.84 -2.42
CA ALA A 22 1.26 -2.67 -3.45
C ALA A 22 0.22 -3.59 -4.10
N ASP A 23 0.14 -3.52 -5.43
CA ASP A 23 -0.69 -4.43 -6.23
C ASP A 23 0.07 -5.72 -6.59
N GLY A 24 -0.69 -6.75 -6.95
CA GLY A 24 -0.13 -7.99 -7.50
C GLY A 24 0.55 -8.93 -6.51
N VAL A 25 0.43 -8.68 -5.20
CA VAL A 25 0.92 -9.59 -4.16
C VAL A 25 -0.15 -10.66 -3.83
N PRO A 26 0.13 -11.96 -4.00
CA PRO A 26 -0.84 -13.01 -3.70
C PRO A 26 -1.25 -13.02 -2.22
N GLY A 27 -2.55 -13.14 -1.95
CA GLY A 27 -3.11 -13.31 -0.61
C GLY A 27 -3.11 -12.08 0.32
N VAL A 28 -2.37 -11.03 0.00
CA VAL A 28 -2.23 -9.86 0.88
C VAL A 28 -2.18 -8.54 0.09
N VAL A 29 -2.45 -7.44 0.80
CA VAL A 29 -2.29 -6.06 0.35
C VAL A 29 -1.29 -5.37 1.27
N PRO A 30 -0.02 -5.21 0.85
CA PRO A 30 0.97 -4.45 1.61
C PRO A 30 0.68 -2.95 1.55
N VAL A 31 0.80 -2.27 2.69
CA VAL A 31 0.59 -0.83 2.87
C VAL A 31 1.81 -0.23 3.55
N ARG A 32 2.33 0.89 3.02
CA ARG A 32 3.45 1.60 3.63
C ARG A 32 3.24 3.11 3.62
N ASP A 33 4.04 3.79 4.42
CA ASP A 33 4.19 5.24 4.38
C ASP A 33 5.08 5.65 3.20
N SER A 34 4.60 6.55 2.33
CA SER A 34 5.36 6.98 1.15
C SER A 34 6.59 7.82 1.48
N LYS A 35 6.64 8.44 2.66
CA LYS A 35 7.79 9.25 3.12
C LYS A 35 8.86 8.36 3.75
N ARG A 36 8.52 7.14 4.13
CA ARG A 36 9.45 6.11 4.63
C ARG A 36 9.35 4.84 3.78
N ALA A 37 9.70 4.96 2.49
CA ALA A 37 9.63 3.86 1.52
C ALA A 37 10.44 2.62 1.93
N ASP A 38 11.56 2.82 2.64
CA ASP A 38 12.42 1.75 3.19
C ASP A 38 12.02 1.31 4.61
N GLY A 39 10.94 1.89 5.14
CA GLY A 39 10.39 1.56 6.44
C GLY A 39 9.57 0.27 6.44
N PRO A 40 9.04 -0.12 7.62
CA PRO A 40 8.21 -1.30 7.75
C PRO A 40 6.90 -1.16 6.94
N THR A 41 6.44 -2.28 6.39
CA THR A 41 5.19 -2.39 5.66
C THR A 41 4.16 -3.14 6.51
N LEU A 42 2.93 -2.63 6.55
CA LEU A 42 1.79 -3.34 7.12
C LEU A 42 1.19 -4.27 6.07
N THR A 43 1.07 -5.55 6.39
CA THR A 43 0.51 -6.55 5.46
C THR A 43 -0.91 -6.89 5.89
N ILE A 44 -1.89 -6.55 5.06
CA ILE A 44 -3.30 -6.81 5.33
C ILE A 44 -3.76 -8.02 4.50
N PRO A 45 -4.45 -9.02 5.08
CA PRO A 45 -5.03 -10.11 4.30
C PRO A 45 -5.99 -9.57 3.24
N ARG A 46 -5.95 -10.16 2.03
CA ARG A 46 -6.80 -9.73 0.91
C ARG A 46 -8.29 -9.70 1.27
N ASP A 47 -8.77 -10.71 1.99
CA ASP A 47 -10.18 -10.80 2.38
C ASP A 47 -10.59 -9.68 3.35
N ALA A 48 -9.69 -9.29 4.25
CA ALA A 48 -9.93 -8.15 5.16
C ALA A 48 -9.90 -6.82 4.39
N TRP A 49 -9.00 -6.69 3.40
CA TRP A 49 -8.95 -5.52 2.54
C TRP A 49 -10.23 -5.35 1.71
N HIS A 50 -10.89 -6.45 1.31
CA HIS A 50 -12.15 -6.42 0.58
C HIS A 50 -13.30 -5.76 1.34
N ALA A 51 -13.21 -5.58 2.66
CA ALA A 51 -14.21 -4.85 3.43
C ALA A 51 -14.24 -3.33 3.13
N PHE A 52 -13.21 -2.78 2.47
CA PHE A 52 -13.05 -1.34 2.20
C PHE A 52 -13.24 -0.96 0.72
N THR A 53 -13.64 -1.89 -0.14
CA THR A 53 -13.81 -1.67 -1.59
C THR A 53 -15.27 -1.55 -1.99
#